data_AF-X1AK28-F1
#
_entry.id   AF-X1AK28-F1
#
_cell.length_a   1.000
_cell.length_b   1.000
_cell.length_c   1.000
_cell.angle_alpha   90.00
_cell.angle_beta   90.00
_cell.angle_gamma   90.00
#
_symmetry.space_group_name_H-M   'P 1'
#
loop_
_entity.id
_entity.type
_entity.pdbx_description
1 polymer ?
#
loop_
_entity_poly.entity_id
_entity_poly.type
_entity_poly.pdbx_seq_one_letter_code
_entity_poly.pdbx_strand_id
1 'polypeptide(L)'
;LFTIMEDFKNSKNNGFIITSSSGSQMITLRLKNNLWKLKLNKDGKLIPVDSQCPDDYDVKELKKTSAIISTVLKDYNYLINDLVH
;
A
#
# COMPACT_ATOMS: atom_id res chain seq x y z
N LEU A 1 15.22 -2.58 7.04
CA LEU A 1 14.32 -3.75 7.02
C LEU A 1 13.44 -3.64 8.26
N PHE A 2 12.11 -3.69 8.14
CA PHE A 2 11.23 -3.65 9.32
C PHE A 2 10.97 -5.08 9.79
N THR A 3 11.15 -5.34 11.10
CA THR A 3 11.12 -6.70 11.66
C THR A 3 9.70 -7.11 12.05
N ILE A 4 8.89 -6.16 12.50
CA ILE A 4 7.48 -6.35 12.85
C ILE A 4 6.62 -5.15 12.40
N MET A 5 5.32 -5.38 12.20
CA MET A 5 4.33 -4.37 11.82
C MET A 5 4.36 -3.13 12.73
N GLU A 6 4.57 -3.34 14.03
CA GLU A 6 4.64 -2.24 15.01
C GLU A 6 5.84 -1.33 14.77
N ASP A 7 7.01 -1.89 14.45
CA ASP A 7 8.19 -1.10 14.08
C ASP A 7 7.90 -0.22 12.87
N PHE A 8 7.18 -0.76 11.87
CA PHE A 8 6.78 0.00 10.70
C PHE A 8 5.80 1.13 11.03
N LYS A 9 4.82 0.87 11.92
CA LYS A 9 3.86 1.87 12.39
C LYS A 9 4.50 2.97 13.26
N ASN A 10 5.60 2.67 13.94
CA ASN A 10 6.30 3.62 14.81
C ASN A 10 7.51 4.30 14.13
N SER A 11 7.87 3.85 12.94
CA SER A 11 8.95 4.42 12.12
C SER A 11 8.74 5.90 11.80
N LYS A 12 9.81 6.65 11.53
CA LYS A 12 9.71 7.98 10.88
C LYS A 12 10.00 7.93 9.37
N ASN A 13 10.41 6.75 8.88
CA ASN A 13 10.78 6.56 7.50
C ASN A 13 9.55 6.28 6.62
N ASN A 14 9.57 6.82 5.41
CA ASN A 14 8.62 6.43 4.38
C ASN A 14 8.85 4.99 3.96
N GLY A 15 7.79 4.32 3.55
CA GLY A 15 7.88 2.96 3.02
C GLY A 15 6.50 2.32 2.94
N PHE A 16 6.46 1.07 2.50
CA PHE A 16 5.24 0.29 2.53
C PHE A 16 5.57 -1.16 2.87
N ILE A 17 4.57 -1.87 3.39
CA ILE A 17 4.64 -3.31 3.66
C ILE A 17 3.36 -3.96 3.15
N ILE A 18 3.48 -5.20 2.69
CA ILE A 18 2.34 -6.04 2.29
C ILE A 18 1.91 -6.81 3.54
N THR A 19 0.62 -6.74 3.89
CA THR A 19 0.14 -7.11 5.24
C THR A 19 -0.92 -8.21 5.25
N SER A 20 -1.29 -8.79 4.11
CA SER A 20 -2.24 -9.90 4.04
C SER A 20 -1.77 -11.03 3.13
N SER A 21 -2.17 -12.26 3.48
CA SER A 21 -1.75 -13.52 2.85
C SER A 21 -2.86 -14.23 2.06
N SER A 22 -4.09 -13.68 1.98
CA SER A 22 -5.21 -14.37 1.31
C SER A 22 -6.20 -13.40 0.64
N GLY A 23 -6.39 -13.59 -0.67
CA GLY A 23 -7.49 -13.07 -1.51
C GLY A 23 -7.53 -11.56 -1.79
N SER A 24 -7.04 -10.71 -0.89
CA SER A 24 -6.93 -9.27 -1.12
C SER A 24 -5.62 -8.77 -0.53
N GLN A 25 -4.63 -8.53 -1.38
CA GLN A 25 -3.36 -7.95 -0.96
C GLN A 25 -3.60 -6.54 -0.40
N MET A 26 -3.43 -6.42 0.91
CA MET A 26 -3.47 -5.17 1.65
C MET A 26 -2.05 -4.68 1.80
N ILE A 27 -1.87 -3.37 1.58
CA ILE A 27 -0.61 -2.69 1.70
C ILE A 27 -0.77 -1.59 2.73
N THR A 28 0.11 -1.58 3.72
CA THR A 28 0.22 -0.46 4.63
C THR A 28 1.32 0.46 4.12
N LEU A 29 0.96 1.67 3.72
CA LEU A 29 1.85 2.72 3.23
C LEU A 29 2.08 3.75 4.34
N ARG A 30 3.34 4.09 4.59
CA ARG A 30 3.74 5.19 5.45
C ARG A 30 4.36 6.30 4.63
N LEU A 31 3.79 7.50 4.76
CA LEU A 31 4.33 8.74 4.21
C LEU A 31 4.39 9.78 5.32
N LYS A 32 5.60 10.11 5.78
CA LYS A 32 5.85 11.00 6.92
C LYS A 32 5.11 10.49 8.16
N ASN A 33 4.17 11.28 8.69
CA ASN A 33 3.35 10.94 9.84
C ASN A 33 2.04 10.23 9.47
N ASN A 34 1.78 10.03 8.18
CA ASN A 34 0.55 9.44 7.69
C ASN A 34 0.73 7.94 7.46
N LEU A 35 -0.25 7.17 7.90
CA LEU A 35 -0.33 5.74 7.69
C LEU A 35 -1.61 5.41 6.94
N TRP A 36 -1.47 4.73 5.81
CA TRP A 36 -2.54 4.42 4.88
C TRP A 36 -2.67 2.92 4.71
N LYS A 37 -3.91 2.43 4.72
CA LYS A 37 -4.21 1.10 4.21
C LYS A 37 -4.71 1.22 2.78
N LEU A 38 -4.03 0.53 1.89
CA LEU A 38 -4.35 0.43 0.49
C LEU A 38 -4.74 -1.02 0.18
N LYS A 39 -5.73 -1.21 -0.70
CA LYS A 39 -6.05 -2.51 -1.27
C LYS A 39 -5.86 -2.47 -2.77
N LEU A 40 -5.47 -3.58 -3.35
CA LEU A 40 -5.51 -3.74 -4.79
C LEU A 40 -6.97 -3.84 -5.26
N ASN A 41 -7.33 -3.09 -6.29
CA ASN A 41 -8.58 -3.28 -7.01
C ASN A 41 -8.39 -4.32 -8.14
N LYS A 42 -9.48 -4.65 -8.84
CA LYS A 42 -9.48 -5.62 -9.95
C LYS A 42 -8.58 -5.21 -11.13
N ASP A 43 -8.29 -3.93 -11.30
CA ASP A 43 -7.40 -3.39 -12.33
C ASP A 43 -5.91 -3.40 -11.92
N GLY A 44 -5.60 -3.94 -10.74
CA GLY A 44 -4.26 -3.92 -10.17
C GLY A 44 -3.81 -2.53 -9.71
N LYS A 45 -4.76 -1.62 -9.42
CA LYS A 45 -4.50 -0.29 -8.87
C LYS A 45 -4.70 -0.30 -7.36
N LEU A 46 -3.83 0.39 -6.64
CA LEU A 46 -3.96 0.57 -5.21
C LEU A 46 -4.96 1.69 -4.88
N ILE A 47 -5.98 1.35 -4.10
CA ILE A 47 -7.02 2.26 -3.64
C ILE A 47 -7.05 2.31 -2.10
N PRO A 48 -7.32 3.48 -1.50
CA PRO A 48 -7.49 3.59 -0.05
C PRO A 48 -8.62 2.69 0.47
N VAL A 49 -8.40 2.06 1.64
CA VAL A 49 -9.39 1.19 2.29
C VAL A 49 -10.23 1.96 3.30
N ASP A 50 -9.60 2.84 4.08
CA ASP A 50 -10.25 3.65 5.10
C ASP A 50 -10.56 5.04 4.51
N SER A 51 -11.77 5.57 4.77
CA SER A 51 -12.15 6.93 4.36
C SER A 51 -11.52 8.01 5.24
N GLN A 52 -10.82 7.62 6.30
CA GLN A 52 -9.99 8.51 7.12
C GLN A 52 -8.71 8.85 6.35
N CYS A 53 -8.88 9.51 5.21
CA CYS A 53 -7.87 10.48 4.81
C CYS A 53 -7.84 11.52 5.93
N PRO A 54 -6.71 11.78 6.62
CA PRO A 54 -6.61 12.97 7.44
C PRO A 54 -6.94 14.18 6.56
N ASP A 55 -7.80 15.09 7.06
CA ASP A 55 -8.42 16.18 6.29
C ASP A 55 -7.42 17.12 5.60
N ASP A 56 -6.16 17.13 6.04
CA ASP A 56 -5.08 18.01 5.54
C ASP A 56 -4.16 17.32 4.50
N TYR A 57 -4.64 16.26 3.86
CA TYR A 57 -3.80 15.42 3.00
C TYR A 57 -3.79 15.81 1.52
N ASP A 58 -2.59 15.92 0.93
CA ASP A 58 -2.42 16.10 -0.52
C ASP A 58 -2.73 14.80 -1.27
N VAL A 59 -3.99 14.63 -1.65
CA VAL A 59 -4.50 13.52 -2.48
C VAL A 59 -3.63 13.26 -3.73
N LYS A 60 -2.90 14.26 -4.24
CA LYS A 60 -1.97 14.08 -5.37
C LYS A 60 -0.75 13.25 -4.97
N GLU A 61 -0.19 13.44 -3.78
CA GLU A 61 0.97 12.70 -3.28
C GLU A 61 0.62 11.20 -3.11
N LEU A 62 -0.58 10.90 -2.59
CA LEU A 62 -1.03 9.50 -2.45
C LEU A 62 -1.26 8.86 -3.80
N LYS A 63 -1.90 9.56 -4.73
CA LYS A 63 -2.14 9.04 -6.08
C LYS A 63 -0.83 8.72 -6.80
N LYS A 64 0.15 9.62 -6.73
CA LYS A 64 1.48 9.39 -7.32
C LYS A 64 2.19 8.20 -6.67
N THR A 65 2.21 8.16 -5.34
CA THR A 65 2.89 7.08 -4.60
C THR A 65 2.23 5.73 -4.84
N SER A 66 0.90 5.69 -4.78
CA SER A 66 0.09 4.51 -5.10
C SER A 66 0.38 3.98 -6.51
N ALA A 67 0.46 4.87 -7.50
CA ALA A 67 0.81 4.49 -8.87
C ALA A 67 2.22 3.88 -8.97
N ILE A 68 3.21 4.48 -8.31
CA ILE A 68 4.59 3.95 -8.27
C ILE A 68 4.62 2.55 -7.65
N ILE A 69 3.96 2.37 -6.50
CA ILE A 69 3.92 1.08 -5.81
C ILE A 69 3.20 0.03 -6.69
N SER A 70 2.08 0.39 -7.31
CA SER A 70 1.39 -0.51 -8.26
C SER A 70 2.27 -0.91 -9.43
N THR A 71 3.07 0.01 -9.99
CA THR A 71 4.01 -0.33 -11.07
C THR A 71 5.08 -1.29 -10.58
N VAL A 72 5.74 -0.97 -9.46
CA VAL A 72 6.79 -1.83 -8.89
C VAL A 72 6.25 -3.23 -8.60
N LEU A 73 5.09 -3.35 -7.95
CA LEU A 73 4.54 -4.66 -7.64
C LEU A 73 4.10 -5.44 -8.89
N LYS A 74 3.71 -4.76 -9.98
CA LYS A 74 3.46 -5.40 -11.28
C LYS A 74 4.76 -5.93 -11.90
N ASP A 75 5.80 -5.10 -11.93
CA ASP A 75 7.09 -5.45 -12.53
C ASP A 75 7.76 -6.64 -11.83
N TYR A 76 7.62 -6.72 -10.50
CA TYR A 76 8.12 -7.84 -9.71
C TYR A 76 7.15 -9.02 -9.62
N ASN A 77 6.05 -9.03 -10.39
CA ASN A 77 5.03 -10.07 -10.38
C ASN A 77 4.36 -10.35 -9.03
N TYR A 78 4.53 -9.46 -8.04
CA TYR A 78 3.82 -9.54 -6.76
C TYR A 78 2.32 -9.30 -6.92
N LEU A 79 1.89 -8.67 -8.02
CA LEU A 79 0.47 -8.46 -8.35
C LEU A 79 -0.10 -9.49 -9.32
N ILE A 80 0.66 -10.53 -9.68
CA ILE A 80 0.07 -11.67 -10.37
C ILE A 80 -0.85 -12.34 -9.37
N ASN A 81 -2.15 -12.08 -9.51
CA ASN A 81 -3.14 -13.06 -9.10
C ASN A 81 -2.70 -14.37 -9.76
N ASP A 82 -2.43 -15.41 -8.98
CA ASP A 82 -2.64 -16.78 -9.44
C ASP A 82 -4.11 -16.87 -9.89
N LEU A 83 -4.35 -16.43 -11.12
CA LEU A 83 -5.41 -16.88 -12.00
C LEU A 83 -4.91 -18.23 -12.54
N VAL A 84 -4.70 -19.17 -11.62
CA VAL A 84 -4.62 -20.59 -11.97
C VAL A 84 -6.03 -21.11 -11.83
N HIS A 85 -6.49 -21.64 -12.95
CA HIS A 85 -7.81 -22.18 -13.26
C HIS A 85 -8.50 -22.97 -12.15
#